data_AF-A0A1L8DVP5-F1
#
_entry.id   AF-A0A1L8DVP5-F1
#
_cell.length_a   1.000
_cell.length_b   1.000
_cell.length_c   1.000
_cell.angle_alpha   90.00
_cell.angle_beta   90.00
_cell.angle_gamma   90.00
#
_symmetry.space_group_name_H-M   'P 1'
#
loop_
_entity.id
_entity.type
_entity.pdbx_description
1 polymer ?
#
loop_
_entity_poly.entity_id
_entity_poly.type
_entity_poly.pdbx_seq_one_letter_code
_entity_poly.pdbx_strand_id
1 'polypeptide(L)'
;MFNNLFGKKPTVKEQQRENDRALRKAGRDIERERKKLEMEEKKLELEIKKNAQAGNREACTLLAKQLVQLRKQKNRTYAANSKITSVGFQNKTIGANIALSGAMATTAKTMGDMNKVMRPDKLAGDMRAFQQANMKMEMTDEMINDTMDDILAESDDEEETNKIVGQVLDEIGIEVSGKMSEAPSAISGKIGESSRAATEQDIEVQLAKLRSS
;
A
#
# COMPACT_ATOMS: atom_id res chain seq x y z
N MET A 1 18.09 -21.76 19.42
CA MET A 1 18.51 -20.65 20.30
C MET A 1 19.55 -21.17 21.29
N PHE A 2 20.70 -21.67 20.83
CA PHE A 2 21.80 -22.13 21.70
C PHE A 2 23.08 -22.15 20.86
N ASN A 3 23.90 -21.11 20.95
CA ASN A 3 25.32 -21.21 20.55
C ASN A 3 26.21 -20.09 21.11
N ASN A 4 25.97 -19.64 22.35
CA ASN A 4 26.85 -18.64 22.96
C ASN A 4 27.07 -18.83 24.46
N LEU A 5 27.22 -20.10 24.90
CA LEU A 5 27.53 -20.40 26.29
C LEU A 5 29.03 -20.22 26.64
N PHE A 6 29.93 -20.03 25.66
CA PHE A 6 31.37 -19.80 25.89
C PHE A 6 32.07 -18.87 24.85
N GLY A 7 31.33 -18.08 24.05
CA GLY A 7 31.86 -17.35 22.89
C GLY A 7 32.03 -15.84 23.12
N LYS A 8 33.15 -15.27 22.66
CA LYS A 8 33.46 -13.83 22.63
C LYS A 8 32.26 -13.00 22.14
N LYS A 9 32.12 -11.76 22.64
CA LYS A 9 31.08 -10.81 22.16
C LYS A 9 31.11 -10.76 20.62
N PRO A 10 29.95 -10.95 19.94
CA PRO A 10 29.91 -11.02 18.49
C PRO A 10 30.45 -9.72 17.89
N THR A 11 31.32 -9.88 16.90
CA THR A 11 31.90 -8.75 16.18
C THR A 11 30.81 -7.96 15.45
N VAL A 12 31.03 -6.68 15.19
CA VAL A 12 30.02 -5.85 14.50
C VAL A 12 29.65 -6.42 13.12
N LYS A 13 30.60 -7.09 12.45
CA LYS A 13 30.37 -7.80 11.18
C LYS A 13 29.47 -9.04 11.34
N GLU A 14 29.56 -9.75 12.46
CA GLU A 14 28.67 -10.88 12.77
C GLU A 14 27.26 -10.39 13.10
N GLN A 15 27.14 -9.34 13.91
CA GLN A 15 25.86 -8.69 14.21
C GLN A 15 25.17 -8.20 12.93
N GLN A 16 25.91 -7.61 11.99
CA GLN A 16 25.37 -7.21 10.70
C GLN A 16 24.85 -8.36 9.85
N ARG A 17 25.57 -9.49 9.83
CA ARG A 17 25.16 -10.70 9.11
C ARG A 17 23.94 -11.36 9.74
N GLU A 18 23.81 -11.27 11.06
CA GLU A 18 22.63 -11.72 11.77
C GLU A 18 21.43 -10.81 11.46
N ASN A 19 21.61 -9.49 11.53
CA ASN A 19 20.60 -8.51 11.18
C ASN A 19 20.13 -8.66 9.73
N ASP A 20 21.04 -8.81 8.76
CA ASP A 20 20.67 -9.04 7.35
C ASP A 20 19.86 -10.34 7.17
N ARG A 21 20.20 -11.40 7.91
CA ARG A 21 19.42 -12.64 7.91
C ARG A 21 18.04 -12.46 8.54
N ALA A 22 17.95 -11.75 9.65
CA ALA A 22 16.69 -11.45 10.32
C ALA A 22 15.78 -10.59 9.43
N LEU A 23 16.31 -9.54 8.81
CA LEU A 23 15.57 -8.67 7.89
C LEU A 23 15.05 -9.43 6.66
N ARG A 24 15.88 -10.27 6.04
CA ARG A 24 15.44 -11.13 4.93
C ARG A 24 14.37 -12.13 5.34
N LYS A 25 14.43 -12.66 6.56
CA LYS A 25 13.39 -13.55 7.09
C LYS A 25 12.10 -12.76 7.29
N ALA A 26 12.15 -11.62 7.96
CA ALA A 26 11.00 -10.75 8.18
C ALA A 26 10.32 -10.32 6.87
N GLY A 27 11.09 -9.93 5.85
CA GLY A 27 10.53 -9.60 4.53
C GLY A 27 9.79 -10.77 3.87
N ARG A 28 10.31 -12.01 4.01
CA ARG A 28 9.60 -13.22 3.53
C ARG A 28 8.38 -13.56 4.37
N ASP A 29 8.41 -13.28 5.67
CA ASP A 29 7.29 -13.53 6.56
C ASP A 29 6.13 -12.59 6.22
N ILE A 30 6.42 -11.31 5.99
CA ILE A 30 5.44 -10.32 5.50
C ILE A 30 4.87 -10.71 4.13
N GLU A 31 5.72 -11.16 3.19
CA GLU A 31 5.24 -11.62 1.88
C GLU A 31 4.28 -12.82 1.99
N ARG A 32 4.55 -13.75 2.92
CA ARG A 32 3.66 -14.88 3.19
C ARG A 32 2.35 -14.43 3.84
N GLU A 33 2.41 -13.47 4.74
CA GLU A 33 1.22 -12.88 5.37
C GLU A 33 0.36 -12.15 4.33
N ARG A 34 0.97 -11.36 3.44
CA ARG A 34 0.26 -10.69 2.34
C ARG A 34 -0.53 -11.69 1.49
N LYS A 35 0.06 -12.83 1.12
CA LYS A 35 -0.64 -13.88 0.38
C LYS A 35 -1.83 -14.47 1.14
N LYS A 36 -1.75 -14.55 2.47
CA LYS A 36 -2.89 -14.97 3.30
C LYS A 36 -4.00 -13.94 3.26
N LEU A 37 -3.66 -12.65 3.43
CA LEU A 37 -4.60 -11.55 3.33
C LEU A 37 -5.28 -11.51 1.95
N GLU A 38 -4.55 -11.74 0.85
CA GLU A 38 -5.13 -11.84 -0.50
C GLU A 38 -6.12 -13.01 -0.65
N MET A 39 -5.87 -14.14 0.01
CA MET A 39 -6.81 -15.27 0.02
C MET A 39 -8.04 -14.98 0.87
N GLU A 40 -7.88 -14.31 2.01
CA GLU A 40 -8.97 -13.89 2.88
C GLU A 40 -9.85 -12.82 2.21
N GLU A 41 -9.24 -11.90 1.45
CA GLU A 41 -9.92 -10.88 0.68
C GLU A 41 -10.86 -11.50 -0.34
N LYS A 42 -10.37 -12.46 -1.13
CA LYS A 42 -11.20 -13.20 -2.09
C LYS A 42 -12.35 -13.96 -1.42
N LYS A 43 -12.13 -14.50 -0.22
CA LYS A 43 -13.21 -15.18 0.54
C LYS A 43 -14.28 -14.18 0.98
N LEU A 44 -13.87 -13.04 1.52
CA LEU A 44 -14.79 -11.97 1.91
C LEU A 44 -15.57 -11.44 0.70
N GLU A 45 -14.94 -11.24 -0.45
CA GLU A 45 -15.63 -10.81 -1.68
C GLU A 45 -16.72 -11.80 -2.09
N LEU A 46 -16.45 -13.12 -2.01
CA LEU A 46 -17.44 -14.16 -2.28
C LEU A 46 -18.58 -14.17 -1.26
N GLU A 47 -18.28 -14.00 0.02
CA GLU A 47 -19.29 -13.94 1.08
C GLU A 47 -20.17 -12.69 0.97
N ILE A 48 -19.58 -11.52 0.69
CA ILE A 48 -20.31 -10.29 0.40
C ILE A 48 -21.24 -10.50 -0.78
N LYS A 49 -20.75 -11.15 -1.85
CA LYS A 49 -21.56 -11.45 -3.03
C LYS A 49 -22.76 -12.33 -2.74
N LYS A 50 -22.56 -13.39 -1.96
CA LYS A 50 -23.62 -14.29 -1.55
C LYS A 50 -24.67 -13.58 -0.68
N ASN A 51 -24.23 -12.77 0.28
CA ASN A 51 -25.15 -12.03 1.17
C ASN A 51 -25.90 -10.92 0.42
N ALA A 52 -25.25 -10.27 -0.56
CA ALA A 52 -25.87 -9.24 -1.38
C ALA A 52 -26.99 -9.83 -2.26
N GLN A 53 -26.75 -11.00 -2.86
CA GLN A 53 -27.77 -11.73 -3.61
C GLN A 53 -28.93 -12.21 -2.73
N ALA A 54 -28.65 -12.52 -1.46
CA ALA A 54 -29.68 -12.90 -0.49
C ALA A 54 -30.45 -11.69 0.08
N GLY A 55 -30.08 -10.46 -0.27
CA GLY A 55 -30.68 -9.24 0.27
C GLY A 55 -30.33 -8.95 1.73
N ASN A 56 -29.34 -9.63 2.31
CA ASN A 56 -28.95 -9.44 3.71
C ASN A 56 -28.02 -8.23 3.84
N ARG A 57 -28.62 -7.04 3.93
CA ARG A 57 -27.90 -5.77 3.97
C ARG A 57 -27.04 -5.59 5.22
N GLU A 58 -27.49 -6.07 6.38
CA GLU A 58 -26.72 -6.01 7.63
C GLU A 58 -25.42 -6.82 7.52
N ALA A 59 -25.52 -8.06 7.03
CA ALA A 59 -24.33 -8.90 6.82
C ALA A 59 -23.38 -8.31 5.77
N CYS A 60 -23.91 -7.76 4.66
CA CYS A 60 -23.10 -7.06 3.67
C CYS A 60 -22.36 -5.86 4.27
N THR A 61 -23.01 -5.13 5.17
CA THR A 61 -22.44 -3.96 5.82
C THR A 61 -21.25 -4.33 6.70
N LEU A 62 -21.42 -5.34 7.56
CA LEU A 62 -20.35 -5.83 8.40
C LEU A 62 -19.16 -6.36 7.58
N LEU A 63 -19.45 -7.20 6.58
CA LEU A 63 -18.42 -7.81 5.75
C LEU A 63 -17.70 -6.78 4.86
N ALA A 64 -18.40 -5.74 4.37
CA ALA A 64 -17.79 -4.66 3.62
C ALA A 64 -16.82 -3.84 4.49
N LYS A 65 -17.20 -3.51 5.74
CA LYS A 65 -16.28 -2.86 6.69
C LYS A 65 -15.02 -3.71 6.92
N GLN A 66 -15.20 -5.03 7.09
CA GLN A 66 -14.09 -5.97 7.23
C GLN A 66 -13.19 -6.02 5.99
N LEU A 67 -13.76 -6.01 4.79
CA LEU A 67 -13.01 -6.01 3.53
C LEU A 67 -12.15 -4.75 3.39
N VAL A 68 -12.69 -3.58 3.72
CA VAL A 68 -11.95 -2.31 3.69
C VAL A 68 -10.77 -2.35 4.65
N GLN A 69 -10.99 -2.82 5.89
CA GLN A 69 -9.91 -2.99 6.87
C GLN A 69 -8.84 -3.97 6.40
N LEU A 70 -9.25 -5.10 5.82
CA LEU A 70 -8.32 -6.09 5.28
C LEU A 70 -7.47 -5.52 4.13
N ARG A 71 -8.07 -4.75 3.23
CA ARG A 71 -7.35 -4.06 2.14
C ARG A 71 -6.36 -3.02 2.67
N LYS A 72 -6.73 -2.29 3.72
CA LYS A 72 -5.81 -1.37 4.42
C LYS A 72 -4.64 -2.12 5.03
N GLN A 73 -4.89 -3.25 5.72
CA GLN A 73 -3.85 -4.10 6.28
C GLN A 73 -2.92 -4.64 5.19
N LYS A 74 -3.47 -5.16 4.09
CA LYS A 74 -2.72 -5.59 2.90
C LYS A 74 -1.84 -4.46 2.37
N ASN A 75 -2.37 -3.25 2.22
CA ASN A 75 -1.60 -2.08 1.77
C ASN A 75 -0.47 -1.70 2.74
N ARG A 76 -0.71 -1.75 4.06
CA ARG A 76 0.33 -1.54 5.08
C ARG A 76 1.48 -2.55 4.96
N THR A 77 1.23 -3.79 4.51
CA THR A 77 2.31 -4.78 4.29
C THR A 77 3.32 -4.35 3.22
N TYR A 78 2.89 -3.61 2.18
CA TYR A 78 3.81 -3.08 1.17
C TYR A 78 4.75 -2.03 1.77
N ALA A 79 4.20 -1.11 2.58
CA ALA A 79 4.99 -0.10 3.28
C ALA A 79 5.97 -0.76 4.26
N ALA A 80 5.53 -1.77 5.01
CA ALA A 80 6.38 -2.52 5.93
C ALA A 80 7.53 -3.25 5.20
N ASN A 81 7.24 -3.91 4.06
CA ASN A 81 8.28 -4.59 3.27
C ASN A 81 9.30 -3.58 2.66
N SER A 82 8.82 -2.41 2.24
CA SER A 82 9.69 -1.30 1.79
C SER A 82 10.60 -0.81 2.93
N LYS A 83 10.05 -0.64 4.13
CA LYS A 83 10.80 -0.24 5.34
C LYS A 83 11.87 -1.27 5.70
N ILE A 84 11.56 -2.57 5.67
CA ILE A 84 12.55 -3.65 5.86
C ILE A 84 13.67 -3.57 4.83
N THR A 85 13.32 -3.35 3.56
CA THR A 85 14.30 -3.24 2.48
C THR A 85 15.22 -2.03 2.68
N SER A 86 14.66 -0.88 3.07
CA SER A 86 15.41 0.34 3.41
C SER A 86 16.37 0.12 4.58
N VAL A 87 15.90 -0.49 5.68
CA VAL A 87 16.74 -0.85 6.83
C VAL A 87 17.84 -1.84 6.42
N GLY A 88 17.55 -2.76 5.50
CA GLY A 88 18.53 -3.64 4.89
C GLY A 88 19.65 -2.90 4.16
N PHE A 89 19.31 -1.84 3.40
CA PHE A 89 20.32 -0.98 2.76
C PHE A 89 21.13 -0.19 3.78
N GLN A 90 20.48 0.39 4.80
CA GLN A 90 21.16 1.08 5.88
C GLN A 90 22.15 0.16 6.60
N ASN A 91 21.77 -1.09 6.90
CA ASN A 91 22.64 -2.09 7.51
C ASN A 91 23.88 -2.39 6.63
N LYS A 92 23.72 -2.47 5.30
CA LYS A 92 24.85 -2.61 4.36
C LYS A 92 25.77 -1.39 4.38
N THR A 93 25.21 -0.18 4.42
CA THR A 93 25.98 1.08 4.53
C THR A 93 26.79 1.12 5.82
N ILE A 94 26.20 0.73 6.96
CA ILE A 94 26.93 0.62 8.24
C ILE A 94 28.10 -0.38 8.08
N GLY A 95 27.91 -1.48 7.35
CA GLY A 95 28.97 -2.47 7.10
C GLY A 95 30.12 -1.92 6.26
N ALA A 96 29.80 -1.18 5.21
CA ALA A 96 30.79 -0.47 4.41
C ALA A 96 31.56 0.56 5.25
N ASN A 97 30.86 1.33 6.09
CA ASN A 97 31.47 2.31 6.99
C ASN A 97 32.39 1.67 8.04
N ILE A 98 32.05 0.49 8.58
CA ILE A 98 32.93 -0.24 9.50
C ILE A 98 34.15 -0.79 8.77
N ALA A 99 33.99 -1.33 7.56
CA ALA A 99 35.12 -1.79 6.76
C ALA A 99 36.06 -0.63 6.41
N LEU A 100 35.50 0.52 6.01
CA LEU A 100 36.23 1.75 5.76
C LEU A 100 36.92 2.26 7.04
N SER A 101 36.22 2.29 8.18
CA SER A 101 36.79 2.67 9.47
C SER A 101 37.90 1.71 9.91
N GLY A 102 37.79 0.41 9.64
CA GLY A 102 38.83 -0.57 9.93
C GLY A 102 40.05 -0.39 9.03
N ALA A 103 39.84 -0.11 7.74
CA ALA A 103 40.91 0.23 6.81
C ALA A 103 41.57 1.56 7.21
N MET A 104 40.79 2.60 7.51
CA MET A 104 41.26 3.88 8.02
C MET A 104 41.94 3.75 9.37
N ALA A 105 41.51 2.88 10.27
CA ALA A 105 42.18 2.62 11.54
C ALA A 105 43.51 1.88 11.33
N THR A 106 43.61 1.01 10.32
CA THR A 106 44.87 0.37 9.94
C THR A 106 45.82 1.39 9.30
N THR A 107 45.31 2.23 8.41
CA THR A 107 46.03 3.34 7.77
C THR A 107 46.40 4.43 8.78
N ALA A 108 45.56 4.70 9.77
CA ALA A 108 45.80 5.64 10.87
C ALA A 108 46.65 5.01 11.98
N LYS A 109 46.81 3.69 12.02
CA LYS A 109 47.83 3.03 12.84
C LYS A 109 49.20 3.14 12.17
N THR A 110 49.26 3.00 10.85
CA THR A 110 50.49 3.25 10.08
C THR A 110 50.81 4.75 9.93
N MET A 111 49.82 5.65 9.90
CA MET A 111 49.99 7.12 9.98
C MET A 111 50.03 7.64 11.42
N GLY A 112 49.61 6.85 12.40
CA GLY A 112 49.58 7.19 13.84
C GLY A 112 50.96 7.18 14.48
N ASP A 113 51.89 6.45 13.87
CA ASP A 113 53.33 6.62 14.08
C ASP A 113 53.85 7.98 13.54
N MET A 114 53.01 8.78 12.85
CA MET A 114 53.37 10.12 12.38
C MET A 114 52.45 11.26 12.85
N ASN A 115 51.19 11.06 13.28
CA ASN A 115 50.42 12.17 13.87
C ASN A 115 49.22 11.74 14.70
N LYS A 116 49.33 11.88 16.03
CA LYS A 116 48.23 11.83 17.01
C LYS A 116 47.23 12.96 16.81
N VAL A 117 46.50 13.02 15.70
CA VAL A 117 45.44 14.00 15.50
C VAL A 117 44.34 13.39 14.63
N MET A 118 43.26 12.90 15.23
CA MET A 118 41.90 13.22 14.75
C MET A 118 40.82 12.80 15.75
N ARG A 119 39.85 13.70 15.95
CA ARG A 119 38.93 13.78 17.09
C ARG A 119 37.71 12.83 16.98
N PRO A 120 37.28 12.17 18.08
CA PRO A 120 36.14 11.25 18.12
C PRO A 120 34.75 11.88 18.34
N ASP A 121 34.62 13.21 18.31
CA ASP A 121 33.43 13.90 18.85
C ASP A 121 32.19 13.93 17.92
N LYS A 122 32.30 13.48 16.66
CA LYS A 122 31.19 13.56 15.69
C LYS A 122 30.27 12.33 15.62
N LEU A 123 30.70 11.16 16.11
CA LEU A 123 29.91 9.92 15.99
C LEU A 123 28.78 9.82 17.04
N ALA A 124 28.93 10.48 18.20
CA ALA A 124 27.93 10.45 19.27
C ALA A 124 26.69 11.30 18.97
N GLY A 125 26.84 12.38 18.18
CA GLY A 125 25.74 13.24 17.76
C GLY A 125 24.78 12.56 16.79
N ASP A 126 25.33 11.87 15.79
CA ASP A 126 24.56 11.18 14.75
C ASP A 126 23.68 10.06 15.32
N MET A 127 24.15 9.36 16.37
CA MET A 127 23.37 8.31 17.02
C MET A 127 22.17 8.85 17.79
N ARG A 128 22.31 10.03 18.41
CA ARG A 128 21.24 10.70 19.17
C ARG A 128 20.19 11.32 18.24
N ALA A 129 20.64 11.88 17.11
CA ALA A 129 19.77 12.39 16.06
C ALA A 129 18.97 11.25 15.38
N PHE A 130 19.59 10.09 15.17
CA PHE A 130 18.91 8.91 14.65
C PHE A 130 17.84 8.38 15.62
N GLN A 131 18.13 8.34 16.93
CA GLN A 131 17.15 7.94 17.94
C GLN A 131 15.94 8.87 18.00
N GLN A 132 16.16 10.19 17.93
CA GLN A 132 15.07 11.17 17.91
C GLN A 132 14.23 11.08 16.63
N ALA A 133 14.85 10.84 15.47
CA ALA A 133 14.15 10.68 14.20
C ALA A 133 13.28 9.41 14.18
N ASN A 134 13.77 8.29 14.71
CA ASN A 134 12.99 7.05 14.82
C ASN A 134 11.81 7.20 15.78
N MET A 135 12.01 7.81 16.95
CA MET A 135 10.92 8.07 17.90
C MET A 135 9.84 8.98 17.30
N LYS A 136 10.24 10.02 16.57
CA LYS A 136 9.28 10.91 15.89
C LYS A 136 8.46 10.18 14.82
N MET A 137 9.07 9.23 14.11
CA MET A 137 8.38 8.40 13.13
C MET A 137 7.40 7.41 13.78
N GLU A 138 7.79 6.76 14.89
CA GLU A 138 6.89 5.88 15.66
C GLU A 138 5.69 6.65 16.22
N MET A 139 5.90 7.84 16.80
CA MET A 139 4.81 8.68 17.29
C MET A 139 3.85 9.13 16.19
N THR A 140 4.33 9.38 14.96
CA THR A 140 3.44 9.71 13.84
C THR A 140 2.67 8.50 13.31
N ASP A 141 3.28 7.30 13.29
CA ASP A 141 2.57 6.07 12.89
C ASP A 141 1.47 5.73 13.93
N GLU A 142 1.73 5.92 15.23
CA GLU A 142 0.74 5.70 16.29
C GLU A 142 -0.38 6.75 16.27
N MET A 143 -0.06 8.06 16.22
CA MET A 143 -1.10 9.10 16.15
C MET A 143 -1.98 8.98 14.90
N ILE A 144 -1.45 8.53 13.75
CA ILE A 144 -2.24 8.33 12.53
C ILE A 144 -3.13 7.08 12.62
N ASN A 145 -2.69 6.04 13.33
CA ASN A 145 -3.53 4.86 13.57
C ASN A 145 -4.65 5.19 14.56
N ASP A 146 -4.36 5.88 15.66
CA ASP A 146 -5.35 6.21 16.70
C ASP A 146 -6.40 7.22 16.18
N THR A 147 -5.99 8.28 15.49
CA THR A 147 -6.95 9.25 14.90
C THR A 147 -7.83 8.63 13.81
N MET A 148 -7.37 7.58 13.12
CA MET A 148 -8.18 6.88 12.12
C MET A 148 -9.04 5.77 12.69
N ASP A 149 -8.63 5.13 13.78
CA ASP A 149 -9.47 4.19 14.50
C ASP A 149 -10.61 4.93 15.23
N ASP A 150 -10.37 6.17 15.72
CA ASP A 150 -11.43 7.05 16.23
C ASP A 150 -12.42 7.49 15.13
N ILE A 151 -11.95 7.85 13.93
CA ILE A 151 -12.85 8.17 12.80
C ILE A 151 -13.70 6.96 12.37
N LEU A 152 -13.17 5.74 12.49
CA LEU A 152 -13.90 4.51 12.15
C LEU A 152 -14.79 3.99 13.29
N ALA A 153 -14.51 4.39 14.53
CA ALA A 153 -15.32 4.05 15.71
C ALA A 153 -16.49 5.02 15.92
N GLU A 154 -16.43 6.25 15.37
CA GLU A 154 -17.40 7.31 15.64
C GLU A 154 -18.46 7.51 14.53
N SER A 155 -18.28 6.97 13.31
CA SER A 155 -19.33 7.08 12.26
C SER A 155 -20.32 5.92 12.29
N ASP A 156 -21.27 5.98 13.22
CA ASP A 156 -22.60 5.35 13.09
C ASP A 156 -23.51 6.13 12.13
N ASP A 157 -22.91 6.96 11.27
CA ASP A 157 -23.60 7.62 10.17
C ASP A 157 -23.97 6.55 9.13
N GLU A 158 -25.24 6.16 9.16
CA GLU A 158 -25.83 5.23 8.21
C GLU A 158 -25.57 5.66 6.76
N GLU A 159 -25.48 6.96 6.45
CA GLU A 159 -25.22 7.43 5.09
C GLU A 159 -23.79 7.11 4.62
N GLU A 160 -22.78 7.31 5.46
CA GLU A 160 -21.39 6.95 5.13
C GLU A 160 -21.23 5.44 5.01
N THR A 161 -21.82 4.70 5.95
CA THR A 161 -21.80 3.23 5.92
C THR A 161 -22.45 2.69 4.63
N ASN A 162 -23.59 3.27 4.21
CA ASN A 162 -24.26 2.90 2.97
C ASN A 162 -23.44 3.25 1.72
N LYS A 163 -22.70 4.37 1.74
CA LYS A 163 -21.77 4.72 0.65
C LYS A 163 -20.62 3.72 0.54
N ILE A 164 -20.02 3.31 1.66
CA ILE A 164 -18.95 2.30 1.69
C ILE A 164 -19.44 0.97 1.13
N VAL A 165 -20.62 0.51 1.57
CA VAL A 165 -21.22 -0.73 1.06
C VAL A 165 -21.49 -0.63 -0.43
N GLY A 166 -22.08 0.47 -0.90
CA GLY A 166 -22.30 0.72 -2.33
C GLY A 166 -21.01 0.65 -3.13
N GLN A 167 -19.96 1.36 -2.69
CA GLN A 167 -18.66 1.36 -3.34
C GLN A 167 -18.03 -0.04 -3.39
N VAL A 168 -18.11 -0.82 -2.31
CA VAL A 168 -17.59 -2.20 -2.28
C VAL A 168 -18.38 -3.11 -3.22
N LEU A 169 -19.71 -2.99 -3.27
CA LEU A 169 -20.55 -3.81 -4.15
C LEU A 169 -20.31 -3.48 -5.62
N ASP A 170 -20.17 -2.19 -5.96
CA ASP A 170 -19.83 -1.71 -7.30
C ASP A 170 -18.45 -2.24 -7.73
N GLU A 171 -17.46 -2.20 -6.84
CA GLU A 171 -16.11 -2.71 -7.13
C GLU A 171 -16.07 -4.24 -7.33
N ILE A 172 -16.88 -5.00 -6.60
CA ILE A 172 -17.01 -6.46 -6.76
C ILE A 172 -17.79 -6.80 -8.06
N GLY A 173 -18.36 -5.80 -8.75
CA GLY A 173 -19.14 -5.99 -9.96
C GLY A 173 -20.51 -6.61 -9.67
N ILE A 174 -21.04 -6.39 -8.47
CA ILE A 174 -22.44 -6.63 -8.16
C ILE A 174 -23.12 -5.31 -8.45
N GLU A 175 -23.36 -5.05 -9.74
CA GLU A 175 -24.41 -4.11 -10.08
C GLU A 175 -25.66 -4.60 -9.37
N VAL A 176 -26.04 -3.92 -8.28
CA VAL A 176 -27.29 -4.17 -7.58
C VAL A 176 -28.34 -4.20 -8.68
N SER A 177 -28.95 -5.37 -8.88
CA SER A 177 -29.72 -5.78 -10.07
C SER A 177 -30.99 -4.95 -10.33
N GLY A 178 -31.07 -3.72 -9.83
CA GLY A 178 -32.17 -2.79 -9.93
C GLY A 178 -31.90 -1.50 -10.72
N LYS A 179 -30.70 -1.28 -11.31
CA LYS A 179 -30.45 -0.06 -12.12
C LYS A 179 -30.15 -0.27 -13.61
N MET A 180 -30.10 -1.52 -14.09
CA MET A 180 -30.04 -1.81 -15.53
C MET A 180 -31.41 -2.03 -16.19
N SER A 181 -32.53 -1.89 -15.46
CA SER A 181 -33.88 -1.99 -16.02
C SER A 181 -34.48 -0.64 -16.47
N GLU A 182 -33.79 0.49 -16.25
CA GLU A 182 -34.26 1.85 -16.62
C GLU A 182 -33.27 2.64 -17.47
N ALA A 183 -32.32 1.98 -18.14
CA ALA A 183 -31.63 2.60 -19.27
C ALA A 183 -32.43 2.31 -20.55
N PRO A 184 -32.87 3.31 -21.33
CA PRO A 184 -33.51 3.05 -22.61
C PRO A 184 -32.53 2.26 -23.47
N SER A 185 -32.98 1.08 -23.92
CA SER A 185 -32.20 0.18 -24.77
C SER A 185 -31.66 0.98 -25.95
N ALA A 186 -30.35 1.25 -25.94
CA ALA A 186 -29.68 1.88 -27.06
C ALA A 186 -29.88 0.97 -28.26
N ILE A 187 -30.58 1.51 -29.25
CA ILE A 187 -30.90 0.88 -30.52
C ILE A 187 -29.63 0.23 -31.06
N SER A 188 -29.63 -1.10 -31.10
CA SER A 188 -28.66 -1.90 -31.86
C SER A 188 -28.94 -1.65 -33.34
N GLY A 189 -28.41 -0.54 -33.85
CA GLY A 189 -28.35 -0.22 -35.27
C GLY A 189 -26.98 -0.65 -35.79
N LYS A 190 -26.95 -1.73 -36.57
CA LYS A 190 -25.79 -2.17 -37.34
C LYS A 190 -25.12 -0.97 -38.02
N ILE A 191 -23.87 -0.72 -37.68
CA ILE A 191 -22.98 0.14 -38.46
C ILE A 191 -22.70 -0.61 -39.77
N GLY A 192 -23.26 -0.11 -40.86
CA GLY A 192 -22.94 -0.56 -42.21
C GLY A 192 -24.15 -1.00 -43.03
N GLU A 193 -25.01 -0.06 -43.41
CA GLU A 193 -25.81 -0.22 -44.63
C GLU A 193 -26.12 1.13 -45.29
N SER A 194 -25.44 1.35 -46.41
CA SER A 194 -25.82 2.17 -47.57
C SER A 194 -26.10 3.67 -47.40
N SER A 195 -25.15 4.45 -47.93
CA SER A 195 -25.38 5.75 -48.54
C SER A 195 -26.60 5.72 -49.48
N ARG A 196 -27.70 6.35 -49.06
CA ARG A 196 -28.77 6.76 -49.99
C ARG A 196 -28.64 8.26 -50.20
N ALA A 197 -28.20 8.63 -51.40
CA ALA A 197 -28.08 10.01 -51.85
C ALA A 197 -29.41 10.74 -51.62
N ALA A 198 -29.37 11.86 -50.90
CA ALA A 198 -30.51 12.78 -50.81
C ALA A 198 -30.82 13.26 -52.23
N THR A 199 -32.06 13.07 -52.68
CA THR A 199 -32.50 13.53 -53.99
C THR A 199 -32.68 15.05 -53.97
N GLU A 200 -32.42 15.69 -55.10
CA GLU A 200 -32.46 17.16 -55.31
C GLU A 200 -33.75 17.83 -54.77
N GLN A 201 -34.85 17.07 -54.75
CA GLN A 201 -36.15 17.48 -54.20
C GLN A 201 -36.14 17.73 -52.68
N ASP A 202 -35.32 16.99 -51.90
CA ASP A 202 -35.26 17.16 -50.45
C ASP A 202 -34.50 18.43 -50.04
N ILE A 203 -33.54 18.85 -50.87
CA ILE A 203 -32.74 20.06 -50.65
C ILE A 203 -33.58 21.30 -50.98
N GLU A 204 -34.40 21.24 -52.02
CA GLU A 204 -35.24 22.36 -52.46
C GLU A 204 -36.37 22.67 -51.46
N VAL A 205 -36.96 21.64 -50.83
CA VAL A 205 -37.95 21.79 -49.75
C VAL A 205 -37.32 22.40 -48.49
N GLN A 206 -36.05 22.10 -48.19
CA GLN A 206 -35.33 22.68 -47.05
C GLN A 206 -34.96 24.16 -47.29
N LEU A 207 -34.59 24.52 -48.53
CA LEU A 207 -34.32 25.91 -48.93
C LEU A 207 -35.59 26.79 -48.91
N ALA A 208 -36.74 26.25 -49.30
CA ALA A 208 -38.01 26.98 -49.25
C ALA A 208 -38.42 27.33 -47.81
N LYS A 209 -38.20 26.43 -46.86
CA LYS A 209 -38.47 26.67 -45.41
C LYS A 209 -37.58 27.76 -44.80
N LEU A 210 -36.35 27.91 -45.29
CA LEU A 210 -35.42 28.94 -44.84
C LEU A 210 -35.69 30.33 -45.45
N ARG A 211 -36.37 30.38 -46.60
CA ARG A 211 -36.77 31.65 -47.25
C ARG A 211 -38.09 32.22 -46.73
N SER A 212 -38.87 31.43 -45.99
CA SER A 212 -40.15 31.84 -45.40
C SER A 212 -40.08 32.13 -43.89
N SER A 213 -38.87 32.32 -43.34
CA SER A 213 -38.66 32.83 -41.97
C SER A 213 -37.97 34.20 -42.02
#